data_AF-A0A7W1TGZ1-F1
#
_entry.id   AF-A0A7W1TGZ1-F1
#
_cell.length_a   1.000
_cell.length_b   1.000
_cell.length_c   1.000
_cell.angle_alpha   90.00
_cell.angle_beta   90.00
_cell.angle_gamma   90.00
#
_symmetry.space_group_name_H-M   'P 1'
#
loop_
_entity.id
_entity.type
_entity.pdbx_description
1 polymer ?
#
loop_
_entity_poly.entity_id
_entity_poly.type
_entity_poly.pdbx_seq_one_letter_code
_entity_poly.pdbx_strand_id
1 'polypeptide(L)'
;MYGDFSRDTFVVGKHLTRVLMQQGRVLLDADWNEQTAILLHYLQSLAADLIGPHGGTGDSFKINRINENGRITNLDIGAGHYYVDGILCENDGGHDALALTYLTQDDYRRTDENGKIIALPDPPFLVYLDVWERSLSSVEDPTIREVALGRGVDTAARAKAVWQVKVWSNSERRAKQPAFPPDPKDIGSDKNWTNSWIPIWQPANRGMLQARSKQDVANTNPCITSPDSQYRRNENQLYRVEIHTPGPANTATFKWSRDNATVLFPIRTLNGATVTLDSLSRDNVESLEQNNWVEIVDDDIVLEGSANQLFQVEAAVDPVTMIVTLKLPNGAAQPHTYKKDDSRHPFLRRWDHQAGASNRGGLSLKGDGGATLKEDTWYTLEDGIQIQFQKAAADQQHQYRTGDYWIIPARTETGDVVWPSDANTPIAQPPHGVEHHYAPLAFVPDLTTEPTDLRRTIKRALNEA
;
A
#
# COMPACT_ATOMS: atom_id res chain seq x y z
N MET A 1 2.46 -0.77 5.40
CA MET A 1 2.37 -0.79 6.88
C MET A 1 1.92 0.57 7.39
N TYR A 2 0.77 0.63 8.06
CA TYR A 2 0.25 1.80 8.78
C TYR A 2 0.30 1.51 10.28
N GLY A 3 0.62 2.53 11.08
CA GLY A 3 0.71 2.42 12.54
C GLY A 3 1.87 3.23 13.11
N ASP A 4 1.68 3.79 14.29
CA ASP A 4 2.72 4.54 14.98
C ASP A 4 3.67 3.60 15.72
N PHE A 5 4.73 3.20 15.01
CA PHE A 5 5.79 2.36 15.54
C PHE A 5 6.97 3.23 15.99
N SER A 6 7.79 2.72 16.91
CA SER A 6 9.06 3.38 17.19
C SER A 6 9.89 3.52 15.91
N ARG A 7 10.09 2.42 15.16
CA ARG A 7 10.83 2.37 13.90
C ARG A 7 10.70 0.97 13.27
N ASP A 8 10.95 0.89 11.97
CA ASP A 8 11.26 -0.38 11.29
C ASP A 8 12.78 -0.54 11.22
N THR A 9 13.31 -1.62 11.81
CA THR A 9 14.76 -1.89 11.89
C THR A 9 15.21 -3.06 11.03
N PHE A 10 14.30 -3.80 10.43
CA PHE A 10 14.63 -4.97 9.66
C PHE A 10 15.37 -4.56 8.37
N VAL A 11 16.57 -5.12 8.18
CA VAL A 11 17.38 -4.89 6.98
C VAL A 11 17.95 -6.21 6.51
N VAL A 12 17.46 -6.69 5.36
CA VAL A 12 17.86 -7.98 4.75
C VAL A 12 19.38 -8.13 4.68
N GLY A 13 20.09 -7.11 4.22
CA GLY A 13 21.55 -7.13 4.02
C GLY A 13 22.40 -7.23 5.30
N LYS A 14 21.80 -7.12 6.50
CA LYS A 14 22.51 -7.35 7.77
C LYS A 14 22.60 -8.83 8.15
N HIS A 15 21.82 -9.70 7.49
CA HIS A 15 21.79 -11.14 7.74
C HIS A 15 21.59 -11.53 9.21
N LEU A 16 20.78 -10.74 9.93
CA LEU A 16 20.40 -11.07 11.31
C LEU A 16 19.42 -12.24 11.31
N THR A 17 19.57 -13.16 12.26
CA THR A 17 18.75 -14.38 12.33
C THR A 17 17.75 -14.39 13.49
N ARG A 18 17.93 -13.50 14.48
CA ARG A 18 17.02 -13.30 15.61
C ARG A 18 17.38 -12.06 16.42
N VAL A 19 16.43 -11.60 17.24
CA VAL A 19 16.62 -10.59 18.28
C VAL A 19 16.85 -11.28 19.63
N LEU A 20 17.76 -10.74 20.45
CA LEU A 20 18.09 -11.27 21.76
C LEU A 20 17.76 -10.26 22.86
N MET A 21 16.71 -10.54 23.62
CA MET A 21 16.33 -9.73 24.79
C MET A 21 17.41 -9.78 25.87
N GLN A 22 17.75 -8.63 26.43
CA GLN A 22 18.79 -8.52 27.45
C GLN A 22 18.17 -8.28 28.83
N GLN A 23 18.69 -8.97 29.84
CA GLN A 23 18.20 -8.87 31.21
C GLN A 23 18.24 -7.42 31.73
N GLY A 24 17.10 -6.93 32.24
CA GLY A 24 16.98 -5.62 32.86
C GLY A 24 16.92 -4.43 31.90
N ARG A 25 16.78 -4.65 30.58
CA ARG A 25 16.64 -3.58 29.58
C ARG A 25 15.18 -3.34 29.19
N VAL A 26 14.90 -2.12 28.74
CA VAL A 26 13.57 -1.71 28.23
C VAL A 26 13.28 -2.43 26.92
N LEU A 27 12.03 -2.86 26.74
CA LEU A 27 11.52 -3.45 25.51
C LEU A 27 10.90 -2.38 24.61
N LEU A 28 11.18 -2.43 23.32
CA LEU A 28 10.54 -1.61 22.31
C LEU A 28 9.71 -2.48 21.37
N ASP A 29 8.64 -1.92 20.82
CA ASP A 29 7.83 -2.53 19.75
C ASP A 29 8.70 -2.90 18.54
N ALA A 30 9.70 -2.07 18.22
CA ALA A 30 10.64 -2.31 17.13
C ALA A 30 11.39 -3.65 17.26
N ASP A 31 11.76 -4.07 18.48
CA ASP A 31 12.48 -5.33 18.71
C ASP A 31 11.59 -6.55 18.39
N TRP A 32 10.30 -6.46 18.71
CA TRP A 32 9.30 -7.50 18.43
C TRP A 32 8.99 -7.57 16.93
N ASN A 33 8.80 -6.41 16.30
CA ASN A 33 8.53 -6.29 14.88
C ASN A 33 9.72 -6.81 14.05
N GLU A 34 10.95 -6.46 14.43
CA GLU A 34 12.17 -6.95 13.76
C GLU A 34 12.33 -8.47 13.87
N GLN A 35 12.08 -9.05 15.05
CA GLN A 35 12.12 -10.51 15.22
C GLN A 35 11.13 -11.22 14.29
N THR A 36 9.93 -10.65 14.12
CA THR A 36 8.89 -11.23 13.27
C THR A 36 9.26 -11.09 11.79
N ALA A 37 9.75 -9.92 11.37
CA ALA A 37 10.22 -9.68 10.02
C ALA A 37 11.38 -10.60 9.62
N ILE A 38 12.35 -10.83 10.52
CA ILE A 38 13.45 -11.79 10.31
C ILE A 38 12.92 -13.20 10.07
N LEU A 39 12.01 -13.67 10.93
CA LEU A 39 11.45 -15.02 10.80
C LEU A 39 10.65 -15.17 9.50
N LEU A 40 9.82 -14.18 9.17
CA LEU A 40 9.01 -14.18 7.96
C LEU A 40 9.89 -14.20 6.71
N HIS A 41 10.91 -13.34 6.64
CA HIS A 41 11.87 -13.31 5.54
C HIS A 41 12.58 -14.66 5.36
N TYR A 42 13.01 -15.30 6.45
CA TYR A 42 13.62 -16.63 6.41
C TYR A 42 12.65 -17.68 5.85
N LEU A 43 11.40 -17.72 6.32
CA LEU A 43 10.39 -18.69 5.88
C LEU A 43 10.01 -18.48 4.40
N GLN A 44 9.80 -17.24 3.97
CA GLN A 44 9.48 -16.91 2.58
C GLN A 44 10.65 -17.24 1.66
N SER A 45 11.88 -16.90 2.05
CA SER A 45 13.08 -17.22 1.27
C SER A 45 13.28 -18.72 1.14
N LEU A 46 13.10 -19.48 2.23
CA LEU A 46 13.13 -20.95 2.20
C LEU A 46 12.06 -21.52 1.27
N ALA A 47 10.82 -21.01 1.32
CA ALA A 47 9.74 -21.45 0.45
C ALA A 47 10.04 -21.14 -1.02
N ALA A 48 10.53 -19.94 -1.32
CA ALA A 48 10.92 -19.54 -2.68
C ALA A 48 12.08 -20.39 -3.23
N ASP A 49 13.08 -20.72 -2.41
CA ASP A 49 14.21 -21.56 -2.82
C ASP A 49 13.79 -23.01 -3.12
N LEU A 50 12.81 -23.56 -2.37
CA LEU A 50 12.34 -24.93 -2.53
C LEU A 50 11.28 -25.10 -3.64
N ILE A 51 10.37 -24.12 -3.77
CA ILE A 51 9.22 -24.19 -4.70
C ILE A 51 9.57 -23.52 -6.04
N GLY A 52 10.44 -22.51 -6.01
CA GLY A 52 10.64 -21.55 -7.09
C GLY A 52 9.79 -20.29 -6.92
N PRO A 53 9.76 -19.41 -7.93
CA PRO A 53 9.08 -18.10 -7.85
C PRO A 53 7.57 -18.20 -7.62
N HIS A 54 6.95 -19.30 -8.02
CA HIS A 54 5.57 -19.60 -7.65
C HIS A 54 5.25 -21.09 -7.80
N GLY A 55 4.20 -21.57 -7.13
CA GLY A 55 3.68 -22.92 -7.33
C GLY A 55 2.69 -23.38 -6.26
N GLY A 56 1.90 -24.40 -6.55
CA GLY A 56 0.90 -24.94 -5.62
C GLY A 56 0.65 -26.43 -5.81
N THR A 57 -0.11 -27.04 -4.91
CA THR A 57 -0.34 -28.50 -4.94
C THR A 57 -1.57 -28.89 -5.76
N GLY A 58 -1.46 -29.92 -6.60
CA GLY A 58 -2.61 -30.43 -7.36
C GLY A 58 -3.34 -29.36 -8.18
N ASP A 59 -4.65 -29.23 -7.96
CA ASP A 59 -5.51 -28.25 -8.65
C ASP A 59 -5.63 -26.90 -7.90
N SER A 60 -4.77 -26.63 -6.91
CA SER A 60 -4.77 -25.34 -6.18
C SER A 60 -4.60 -24.15 -7.13
N PHE A 61 -5.52 -23.20 -7.09
CA PHE A 61 -5.58 -22.02 -7.95
C PHE A 61 -5.71 -22.33 -9.45
N LYS A 62 -6.13 -23.54 -9.83
CA LYS A 62 -6.43 -23.87 -11.22
C LYS A 62 -7.59 -23.03 -11.73
N ILE A 63 -7.46 -22.54 -12.96
CA ILE A 63 -8.47 -21.72 -13.59
C ILE A 63 -9.28 -22.56 -14.58
N ASN A 64 -10.58 -22.69 -14.33
CA ASN A 64 -11.52 -23.28 -15.27
C ASN A 64 -12.51 -22.21 -15.74
N ARG A 65 -12.83 -22.17 -17.03
CA ARG A 65 -13.82 -21.21 -17.55
C ARG A 65 -15.24 -21.65 -17.23
N ILE A 66 -16.10 -20.69 -16.92
CA ILE A 66 -17.54 -20.89 -16.82
C ILE A 66 -18.17 -20.20 -18.03
N ASN A 67 -18.81 -21.01 -18.88
CA ASN A 67 -19.39 -20.57 -20.14
C ASN A 67 -20.92 -20.55 -20.05
N GLU A 68 -21.53 -19.45 -20.46
CA GLU A 68 -22.97 -19.32 -20.60
C GLU A 68 -23.30 -18.58 -21.89
N ASN A 69 -24.28 -19.06 -22.66
CA ASN A 69 -24.73 -18.44 -23.91
C ASN A 69 -23.60 -18.11 -24.91
N GLY A 70 -22.58 -18.97 -24.98
CA GLY A 70 -21.44 -18.79 -25.89
C GLY A 70 -20.44 -17.71 -25.48
N ARG A 71 -20.48 -17.24 -24.22
CA ARG A 71 -19.51 -16.30 -23.65
C ARG A 71 -18.90 -16.87 -22.37
N ILE A 72 -17.67 -16.47 -22.07
CA ILE A 72 -17.05 -16.73 -20.77
C ILE A 72 -17.65 -15.71 -19.80
N THR A 73 -18.46 -16.17 -18.84
CA THR A 73 -19.14 -15.29 -17.88
C THR A 73 -18.40 -15.21 -16.55
N ASN A 74 -17.63 -16.23 -16.19
CA ASN A 74 -16.88 -16.28 -14.95
C ASN A 74 -15.69 -17.27 -15.06
N LEU A 75 -14.84 -17.32 -14.04
CA LEU A 75 -13.73 -18.27 -13.92
C LEU A 75 -13.82 -18.94 -12.54
N ASP A 76 -13.83 -20.26 -12.52
CA ASP A 76 -13.66 -21.07 -11.31
C ASP A 76 -12.18 -21.07 -10.89
N ILE A 77 -11.93 -20.93 -9.58
CA ILE A 77 -10.61 -20.87 -8.97
C ILE A 77 -10.47 -22.06 -8.01
N GLY A 78 -9.64 -23.04 -8.38
CA GLY A 78 -9.43 -24.25 -7.58
C GLY A 78 -8.94 -23.95 -6.16
N ALA A 79 -9.54 -24.61 -5.16
CA ALA A 79 -9.17 -24.49 -3.76
C ALA A 79 -7.79 -25.10 -3.45
N GLY A 80 -7.14 -24.61 -2.40
CA GLY A 80 -5.89 -25.12 -1.86
C GLY A 80 -4.82 -24.05 -1.68
N HIS A 81 -3.56 -24.48 -1.59
CA HIS A 81 -2.42 -23.62 -1.29
C HIS A 81 -1.60 -23.33 -2.54
N TYR A 82 -1.26 -22.06 -2.73
CA TYR A 82 -0.35 -21.59 -3.76
C TYR A 82 0.66 -20.62 -3.15
N TYR A 83 1.88 -20.63 -3.64
CA TYR A 83 2.96 -19.78 -3.15
C TYR A 83 3.41 -18.85 -4.28
N VAL A 84 3.69 -17.59 -3.95
CA VAL A 84 4.30 -16.62 -4.87
C VAL A 84 5.41 -15.91 -4.11
N ASP A 85 6.65 -16.02 -4.59
CA ASP A 85 7.86 -15.56 -3.90
C ASP A 85 7.93 -15.98 -2.43
N GLY A 86 7.44 -17.19 -2.14
CA GLY A 86 7.39 -17.76 -0.79
C GLY A 86 6.22 -17.30 0.08
N ILE A 87 5.40 -16.35 -0.38
CA ILE A 87 4.17 -15.91 0.31
C ILE A 87 3.08 -16.96 0.07
N LEU A 88 2.52 -17.50 1.15
CA LEU A 88 1.43 -18.47 1.10
C LEU A 88 0.09 -17.77 0.80
N CYS A 89 -0.60 -18.26 -0.23
CA CYS A 89 -1.96 -17.91 -0.59
C CYS A 89 -2.88 -19.10 -0.29
N GLU A 90 -3.85 -18.90 0.59
CA GLU A 90 -4.81 -19.93 1.01
C GLU A 90 -6.17 -19.63 0.38
N ASN A 91 -6.64 -20.56 -0.45
CA ASN A 91 -8.01 -20.56 -0.96
C ASN A 91 -8.76 -21.73 -0.31
N ASP A 92 -9.55 -21.41 0.71
CA ASP A 92 -10.35 -22.40 1.46
C ASP A 92 -11.59 -22.90 0.69
N GLY A 93 -11.80 -22.41 -0.55
CA GLY A 93 -13.01 -22.64 -1.34
C GLY A 93 -14.02 -21.50 -1.19
N GLY A 94 -15.19 -21.65 -1.81
CA GLY A 94 -16.26 -20.67 -1.63
C GLY A 94 -17.08 -20.94 -0.36
N HIS A 95 -17.80 -19.92 0.10
CA HIS A 95 -18.72 -20.02 1.24
C HIS A 95 -19.88 -20.99 0.94
N ASP A 96 -20.40 -21.66 1.97
CA ASP A 96 -21.57 -22.55 1.90
C ASP A 96 -21.49 -23.67 0.83
N ALA A 97 -20.30 -24.25 0.66
CA ALA A 97 -20.01 -25.31 -0.33
C ALA A 97 -20.10 -24.89 -1.80
N LEU A 98 -20.10 -23.58 -2.08
CA LEU A 98 -19.94 -23.06 -3.44
C LEU A 98 -18.47 -23.05 -3.86
N ALA A 99 -18.22 -23.12 -5.16
CA ALA A 99 -16.88 -22.92 -5.68
C ALA A 99 -16.51 -21.43 -5.64
N LEU A 100 -15.26 -21.11 -5.29
CA LEU A 100 -14.77 -19.74 -5.36
C LEU A 100 -14.52 -19.37 -6.83
N THR A 101 -15.04 -18.23 -7.26
CA THR A 101 -14.92 -17.76 -8.64
C THR A 101 -14.28 -16.38 -8.71
N TYR A 102 -13.84 -15.98 -9.90
CA TYR A 102 -13.26 -14.66 -10.17
C TYR A 102 -14.15 -13.50 -9.70
N LEU A 103 -15.48 -13.63 -9.81
CA LEU A 103 -16.44 -12.59 -9.42
C LEU A 103 -16.84 -12.63 -7.94
N THR A 104 -16.46 -13.68 -7.20
CA THR A 104 -16.87 -13.90 -5.81
C THR A 104 -15.68 -13.99 -4.85
N GLN A 105 -14.53 -13.44 -5.25
CA GLN A 105 -13.33 -13.37 -4.41
C GLN A 105 -13.59 -12.42 -3.23
N ASP A 106 -13.27 -12.86 -2.01
CA ASP A 106 -13.54 -12.08 -0.79
C ASP A 106 -12.83 -10.73 -0.80
N ASP A 107 -11.56 -10.72 -1.21
CA ASP A 107 -10.72 -9.53 -1.27
C ASP A 107 -10.69 -8.88 -2.66
N TYR A 108 -11.61 -9.21 -3.59
CA TYR A 108 -11.65 -8.57 -4.92
C TYR A 108 -13.06 -8.45 -5.48
N ARG A 109 -13.63 -7.25 -5.35
CA ARG A 109 -14.95 -6.93 -5.92
C ARG A 109 -14.82 -6.40 -7.34
N ARG A 110 -15.48 -7.07 -8.27
CA ARG A 110 -15.53 -6.67 -9.69
C ARG A 110 -16.84 -5.98 -10.02
N THR A 111 -17.07 -4.83 -9.40
CA THR A 111 -18.25 -4.00 -9.66
C THR A 111 -17.85 -2.58 -10.04
N ASP A 112 -18.66 -1.91 -10.86
CA ASP A 112 -18.51 -0.48 -11.11
C ASP A 112 -19.00 0.36 -9.92
N GLU A 113 -18.89 1.69 -10.04
CA GLU A 113 -19.35 2.66 -9.03
C GLU A 113 -20.83 2.52 -8.62
N ASN A 114 -21.65 1.87 -9.46
CA ASN A 114 -23.07 1.62 -9.22
C ASN A 114 -23.34 0.20 -8.68
N GLY A 115 -22.29 -0.56 -8.36
CA GLY A 115 -22.39 -1.94 -7.87
C GLY A 115 -22.72 -2.95 -8.98
N LYS A 116 -22.62 -2.58 -10.26
CA LYS A 116 -22.88 -3.51 -11.36
C LYS A 116 -21.63 -4.32 -11.67
N ILE A 117 -21.79 -5.64 -11.79
CA ILE A 117 -20.69 -6.55 -12.15
C ILE A 117 -20.01 -6.12 -13.46
N ILE A 118 -18.68 -6.00 -13.41
CA ILE A 118 -17.82 -5.76 -14.56
C ILE A 118 -17.52 -7.11 -15.22
N ALA A 119 -18.03 -7.28 -16.44
CA ALA A 119 -17.83 -8.51 -17.21
C ALA A 119 -16.34 -8.75 -17.53
N LEU A 120 -15.97 -10.02 -17.69
CA LEU A 120 -14.67 -10.40 -18.22
C LEU A 120 -14.47 -9.85 -19.65
N PRO A 121 -13.22 -9.50 -20.03
CA PRO A 121 -12.92 -9.10 -21.40
C PRO A 121 -13.13 -10.28 -22.37
N ASP A 122 -13.40 -9.98 -23.64
CA ASP A 122 -13.37 -10.99 -24.68
C ASP A 122 -11.92 -11.53 -24.86
N PRO A 123 -11.73 -12.84 -25.10
CA PRO A 123 -10.40 -13.41 -25.29
C PRO A 123 -9.70 -12.85 -26.56
N PRO A 124 -8.35 -12.85 -26.60
CA PRO A 124 -7.46 -13.49 -25.63
C PRO A 124 -7.18 -12.64 -24.37
N PHE A 125 -7.05 -13.30 -23.22
CA PHE A 125 -6.62 -12.67 -21.97
C PHE A 125 -5.76 -13.60 -21.10
N LEU A 126 -4.89 -12.99 -20.30
CA LEU A 126 -4.08 -13.63 -19.28
C LEU A 126 -4.81 -13.57 -17.93
N VAL A 127 -4.81 -14.68 -17.21
CA VAL A 127 -5.24 -14.78 -15.82
C VAL A 127 -3.99 -14.91 -14.94
N TYR A 128 -3.86 -14.02 -13.96
CA TYR A 128 -2.69 -13.96 -13.08
C TYR A 128 -3.11 -13.75 -11.62
N LEU A 129 -2.23 -14.14 -10.71
CA LEU A 129 -2.36 -13.93 -9.28
C LEU A 129 -1.54 -12.70 -8.89
N ASP A 130 -2.14 -11.78 -8.15
CA ASP A 130 -1.50 -10.61 -7.53
C ASP A 130 -1.55 -10.80 -6.00
N VAL A 131 -0.40 -10.76 -5.33
CA VAL A 131 -0.23 -11.11 -3.92
C VAL A 131 0.55 -10.02 -3.20
N TRP A 132 0.08 -9.56 -2.05
CA TRP A 132 0.81 -8.56 -1.26
C TRP A 132 0.44 -8.64 0.21
N GLU A 133 1.19 -7.93 1.05
CA GLU A 133 0.86 -7.74 2.46
C GLU A 133 0.07 -6.45 2.68
N ARG A 134 -1.18 -6.58 3.15
CA ARG A 134 -2.04 -5.47 3.57
C ARG A 134 -1.91 -5.23 5.07
N SER A 135 -1.74 -3.98 5.46
CA SER A 135 -1.87 -3.54 6.87
C SER A 135 -3.34 -3.39 7.22
N LEU A 136 -3.75 -3.90 8.37
CA LEU A 136 -5.12 -3.83 8.90
C LEU A 136 -5.13 -3.18 10.27
N SER A 137 -5.99 -2.18 10.42
CA SER A 137 -6.32 -1.56 11.70
C SER A 137 -7.60 -2.14 12.31
N SER A 138 -7.84 -1.82 13.58
CA SER A 138 -9.11 -2.20 14.25
C SER A 138 -10.35 -1.48 13.70
N VAL A 139 -10.16 -0.46 12.84
CA VAL A 139 -11.23 0.22 12.10
C VAL A 139 -11.69 -0.63 10.91
N GLU A 140 -10.74 -1.27 10.23
CA GLU A 140 -11.00 -2.14 9.08
C GLU A 140 -11.46 -3.53 9.51
N ASP A 141 -10.87 -4.09 10.57
CA ASP A 141 -11.32 -5.34 11.19
C ASP A 141 -11.60 -5.13 12.68
N PRO A 142 -12.86 -4.88 13.07
CA PRO A 142 -13.24 -4.68 14.47
C PRO A 142 -12.96 -5.87 15.38
N THR A 143 -12.75 -7.07 14.84
CA THR A 143 -12.57 -8.31 15.62
C THR A 143 -11.19 -8.41 16.26
N ILE A 144 -10.19 -7.69 15.74
CA ILE A 144 -8.82 -7.71 16.27
C ILE A 144 -8.67 -6.87 17.55
N ARG A 145 -9.68 -6.05 17.88
CA ARG A 145 -9.68 -5.16 19.04
C ARG A 145 -9.97 -5.92 20.34
N GLU A 146 -9.16 -5.68 21.37
CA GLU A 146 -9.42 -6.21 22.71
C GLU A 146 -10.63 -5.48 23.35
N VAL A 147 -11.73 -6.20 23.50
CA VAL A 147 -12.99 -5.67 24.04
C VAL A 147 -12.88 -5.24 25.51
N ALA A 148 -11.95 -5.83 26.27
CA ALA A 148 -11.73 -5.49 27.67
C ALA A 148 -11.09 -4.11 27.90
N LEU A 149 -10.45 -3.52 26.89
CA LEU A 149 -9.79 -2.21 26.99
C LEU A 149 -10.74 -1.03 26.69
N GLY A 150 -12.04 -1.30 26.56
CA GLY A 150 -13.05 -0.28 26.29
C GLY A 150 -13.07 0.16 24.83
N ARG A 151 -13.72 1.31 24.58
CA ARG A 151 -13.80 1.90 23.23
C ARG A 151 -12.61 2.84 23.01
N GLY A 152 -11.84 2.61 21.95
CA GLY A 152 -10.84 3.57 21.44
C GLY A 152 -9.38 3.22 21.68
N VAL A 153 -9.07 2.17 22.45
CA VAL A 153 -7.67 1.74 22.65
C VAL A 153 -7.28 0.73 21.57
N ASP A 154 -6.47 1.16 20.60
CA ASP A 154 -5.79 0.25 19.69
C ASP A 154 -4.44 -0.19 20.31
N THR A 155 -4.17 -1.49 20.24
CA THR A 155 -2.96 -2.10 20.78
C THR A 155 -1.95 -2.47 19.71
N ALA A 156 -2.42 -3.02 18.58
CA ALA A 156 -1.55 -3.53 17.52
C ALA A 156 -2.35 -3.78 16.25
N ALA A 157 -1.82 -3.30 15.11
CA ALA A 157 -2.31 -3.62 13.78
C ALA A 157 -2.05 -5.09 13.41
N ARG A 158 -2.59 -5.53 12.28
CA ARG A 158 -2.29 -6.83 11.66
C ARG A 158 -1.73 -6.65 10.25
N ALA A 159 -0.98 -7.64 9.80
CA ALA A 159 -0.62 -7.81 8.41
C ALA A 159 -1.42 -9.02 7.87
N LYS A 160 -2.11 -8.84 6.75
CA LYS A 160 -2.86 -9.88 6.03
C LYS A 160 -2.19 -10.11 4.69
N ALA A 161 -1.84 -11.36 4.38
CA ALA A 161 -1.50 -11.75 3.02
C ALA A 161 -2.79 -11.71 2.18
N VAL A 162 -2.87 -10.76 1.26
CA VAL A 162 -3.98 -10.62 0.33
C VAL A 162 -3.56 -11.19 -1.01
N TRP A 163 -4.48 -11.89 -1.67
CA TRP A 163 -4.29 -12.37 -3.02
C TRP A 163 -5.54 -12.10 -3.85
N GLN A 164 -5.34 -11.81 -5.14
CA GLN A 164 -6.42 -11.57 -6.09
C GLN A 164 -6.08 -12.23 -7.42
N VAL A 165 -7.00 -13.03 -7.96
CA VAL A 165 -6.96 -13.49 -9.34
C VAL A 165 -7.49 -12.37 -10.24
N LYS A 166 -6.61 -11.84 -11.08
CA LYS A 166 -6.88 -10.74 -12.00
C LYS A 166 -6.77 -11.21 -13.46
N VAL A 167 -7.35 -10.41 -14.36
CA VAL A 167 -7.24 -10.62 -15.80
C VAL A 167 -6.55 -9.44 -16.46
N TRP A 168 -5.77 -9.70 -17.50
CA TRP A 168 -5.17 -8.69 -18.37
C TRP A 168 -5.43 -9.04 -19.83
N SER A 169 -5.90 -8.06 -20.60
CA SER A 169 -6.24 -8.25 -22.02
C SER A 169 -5.59 -7.21 -22.91
N ASN A 170 -5.61 -7.45 -24.23
CA ASN A 170 -5.11 -6.48 -25.20
C ASN A 170 -5.89 -5.15 -25.21
N SER A 171 -7.11 -5.11 -24.65
CA SER A 171 -7.87 -3.87 -24.52
C SER A 171 -7.22 -2.87 -23.55
N GLU A 172 -6.42 -3.37 -22.60
CA GLU A 172 -5.70 -2.58 -21.60
C GLU A 172 -4.26 -2.26 -22.05
N ARG A 173 -3.84 -2.79 -23.21
CA ARG A 173 -2.46 -2.72 -23.68
C ARG A 173 -2.09 -1.32 -24.14
N ARG A 174 -1.01 -0.78 -23.58
CA ARG A 174 -0.35 0.46 -24.03
C ARG A 174 0.70 0.17 -25.13
N ALA A 175 1.03 1.15 -25.95
CA ALA A 175 1.90 0.99 -27.14
C ALA A 175 3.29 0.37 -26.89
N LYS A 176 3.79 0.37 -25.65
CA LYS A 176 5.09 -0.21 -25.25
C LYS A 176 4.98 -1.51 -24.43
N GLN A 177 3.78 -2.03 -24.22
CA GLN A 177 3.56 -3.28 -23.47
C GLN A 177 3.63 -4.50 -24.41
N PRO A 178 4.04 -5.67 -23.89
CA PRO A 178 4.17 -6.89 -24.69
C PRO A 178 2.85 -7.28 -25.35
N ALA A 179 2.96 -7.91 -26.51
CA ALA A 179 1.85 -8.66 -27.10
C ALA A 179 1.88 -10.10 -26.56
N PHE A 180 0.75 -10.81 -26.61
CA PHE A 180 0.75 -12.24 -26.31
C PHE A 180 1.67 -13.00 -27.29
N PRO A 181 2.56 -13.88 -26.78
CA PRO A 181 3.43 -14.68 -27.61
C PRO A 181 2.64 -15.74 -28.41
N PRO A 182 3.19 -16.26 -29.52
CA PRO A 182 2.56 -17.32 -30.30
C PRO A 182 2.33 -18.62 -29.51
N ASP A 183 3.28 -19.01 -28.66
CA ASP A 183 3.10 -20.10 -27.69
C ASP A 183 2.69 -19.50 -26.33
N PRO A 184 1.47 -19.75 -25.83
CA PRO A 184 1.03 -19.27 -24.54
C PRO A 184 1.93 -19.68 -23.37
N LYS A 185 2.64 -20.81 -23.45
CA LYS A 185 3.55 -21.25 -22.39
C LYS A 185 4.75 -20.32 -22.22
N ASP A 186 5.11 -19.57 -23.26
CA ASP A 186 6.18 -18.57 -23.17
C ASP A 186 5.82 -17.45 -22.18
N ILE A 187 4.53 -17.18 -21.93
CA ILE A 187 4.08 -16.25 -20.90
C ILE A 187 4.61 -16.66 -19.52
N GLY A 188 4.48 -17.95 -19.19
CA GLY A 188 4.83 -18.52 -17.89
C GLY A 188 6.31 -18.86 -17.70
N SER A 189 7.15 -18.60 -18.70
CA SER A 189 8.60 -18.76 -18.55
C SER A 189 9.17 -17.68 -17.63
N ASP A 190 10.11 -18.04 -16.73
CA ASP A 190 10.69 -17.11 -15.75
C ASP A 190 11.20 -15.82 -16.39
N LYS A 191 11.89 -15.97 -17.53
CA LYS A 191 12.46 -14.86 -18.27
C LYS A 191 11.39 -13.92 -18.80
N ASN A 192 10.33 -14.42 -19.42
CA ASN A 192 9.30 -13.55 -19.99
C ASN A 192 8.41 -12.98 -18.90
N TRP A 193 8.03 -13.78 -17.90
CA TRP A 193 7.25 -13.33 -16.75
C TRP A 193 7.92 -12.13 -16.08
N THR A 194 9.18 -12.28 -15.72
CA THR A 194 9.96 -11.25 -15.01
C THR A 194 10.25 -10.03 -15.89
N ASN A 195 10.62 -10.22 -17.16
CA ASN A 195 11.10 -9.10 -17.99
C ASN A 195 10.01 -8.42 -18.84
N SER A 196 8.87 -9.08 -19.07
CA SER A 196 7.81 -8.57 -19.95
C SER A 196 6.50 -8.29 -19.21
N TRP A 197 6.11 -9.16 -18.27
CA TRP A 197 4.79 -9.09 -17.63
C TRP A 197 4.83 -8.30 -16.32
N ILE A 198 5.68 -8.67 -15.37
CA ILE A 198 5.81 -7.96 -14.08
C ILE A 198 6.01 -6.44 -14.27
N PRO A 199 6.84 -5.93 -15.21
CA PRO A 199 7.05 -4.49 -15.40
C PRO A 199 5.80 -3.70 -15.84
N ILE A 200 4.73 -4.37 -16.28
CA ILE A 200 3.43 -3.74 -16.58
C ILE A 200 2.79 -3.20 -15.29
N TRP A 201 2.94 -3.93 -14.19
CA TRP A 201 2.31 -3.66 -12.89
C TRP A 201 3.32 -3.12 -11.85
N GLN A 202 4.56 -3.56 -11.96
CA GLN A 202 5.70 -3.25 -11.09
C GLN A 202 6.88 -2.69 -11.91
N PRO A 203 6.79 -1.44 -12.42
CA PRO A 203 7.91 -0.82 -13.13
C PRO A 203 9.16 -0.76 -12.24
N ALA A 204 10.31 -1.22 -12.74
CA ALA A 204 11.56 -1.29 -11.98
C ALA A 204 12.16 0.09 -11.67
N ASN A 205 11.83 1.11 -12.46
CA ASN A 205 12.25 2.49 -12.30
C ASN A 205 11.40 3.26 -11.27
N ARG A 206 11.19 2.69 -10.08
CA ARG A 206 10.53 3.38 -8.96
C ARG A 206 11.37 4.57 -8.48
N GLY A 207 10.71 5.60 -7.98
CA GLY A 207 11.40 6.76 -7.42
C GLY A 207 12.12 6.43 -6.12
N MET A 208 13.18 7.17 -5.81
CA MET A 208 13.89 7.07 -4.53
C MET A 208 13.76 8.38 -3.75
N LEU A 209 13.75 8.30 -2.42
CA LEU A 209 13.65 9.46 -1.53
C LEU A 209 14.87 9.52 -0.62
N GLN A 210 15.32 10.71 -0.29
CA GLN A 210 16.28 10.93 0.80
C GLN A 210 15.67 11.91 1.81
N ALA A 211 16.00 11.72 3.09
CA ALA A 211 15.51 12.56 4.17
C ALA A 211 16.66 13.04 5.06
N ARG A 212 16.50 14.23 5.64
CA ARG A 212 17.41 14.80 6.64
C ARG A 212 16.67 15.80 7.51
N SER A 213 17.22 16.15 8.66
CA SER A 213 16.94 17.47 9.24
C SER A 213 17.67 18.57 8.45
N LYS A 214 17.07 19.76 8.42
CA LYS A 214 17.66 20.95 7.82
C LYS A 214 18.92 21.29 8.62
N GLN A 215 20.05 21.20 7.93
CA GLN A 215 21.33 21.68 8.43
C GLN A 215 21.62 23.02 7.75
N ASP A 216 21.88 24.07 8.52
CA ASP A 216 22.36 25.31 7.93
C ASP A 216 23.77 25.14 7.39
N VAL A 217 24.09 25.94 6.37
CA VAL A 217 25.48 26.20 5.98
C VAL A 217 26.20 26.74 7.22
N ALA A 218 27.32 26.12 7.60
CA ALA A 218 28.08 26.39 8.81
C ALA A 218 28.08 27.89 9.17
N ASN A 219 27.24 28.26 10.14
CA ASN A 219 27.22 29.61 10.65
C ASN A 219 28.50 29.78 11.49
N THR A 220 29.32 30.77 11.15
CA THR A 220 30.60 31.03 11.83
C THR A 220 30.43 31.55 13.26
N ASN A 221 29.20 31.73 13.73
CA ASN A 221 28.85 32.03 15.11
C ASN A 221 28.28 30.79 15.82
N PRO A 222 29.07 30.11 16.68
CA PRO A 222 28.67 28.87 17.38
C PRO A 222 27.52 29.04 18.40
N CYS A 223 26.97 30.25 18.56
CA CYS A 223 25.91 30.55 19.53
C CYS A 223 24.54 30.84 18.91
N ILE A 224 24.37 30.73 17.58
CA ILE A 224 23.10 30.97 16.90
C ILE A 224 22.77 29.77 16.00
N THR A 225 22.14 28.76 16.59
CA THR A 225 21.38 27.77 15.82
C THR A 225 20.14 28.47 15.26
N SER A 226 19.96 28.49 13.94
CA SER A 226 18.77 29.09 13.33
C SER A 226 17.51 28.39 13.85
N PRO A 227 16.37 29.10 14.03
CA PRO A 227 15.09 28.49 14.35
C PRO A 227 14.63 27.43 13.33
N ASP A 228 15.24 27.39 12.14
CA ASP A 228 14.93 26.42 11.08
C ASP A 228 15.84 25.18 11.09
N SER A 229 16.89 25.13 11.91
CA SER A 229 17.83 24.01 11.96
C SER A 229 17.34 22.89 12.86
N GLN A 230 17.66 21.64 12.49
CA GLN A 230 17.40 20.42 13.26
C GLN A 230 15.91 20.08 13.45
N TYR A 231 15.65 18.87 13.95
CA TYR A 231 14.33 18.45 14.40
C TYR A 231 13.99 19.10 15.76
N ARG A 232 12.83 19.77 15.84
CA ARG A 232 12.51 20.68 16.96
C ARG A 232 11.32 20.26 17.83
N ARG A 233 10.63 19.15 17.53
CA ARG A 233 9.54 18.70 18.40
C ARG A 233 10.08 18.07 19.67
N ASN A 234 9.28 18.17 20.72
CA ASN A 234 9.55 17.55 22.02
C ASN A 234 9.26 16.04 22.04
N GLU A 235 8.66 15.52 20.98
CA GLU A 235 8.23 14.13 20.86
C GLU A 235 8.99 13.43 19.73
N ASN A 236 9.25 12.13 19.90
CA ASN A 236 9.65 11.28 18.78
C ASN A 236 8.46 11.09 17.85
N GLN A 237 8.71 11.01 16.54
CA GLN A 237 7.67 10.89 15.53
C GLN A 237 8.08 9.88 14.46
N LEU A 238 7.10 9.33 13.76
CA LEU A 238 7.28 8.39 12.65
C LEU A 238 6.64 8.96 11.38
N TYR A 239 7.38 9.82 10.68
CA TYR A 239 6.85 10.46 9.49
C TYR A 239 6.65 9.45 8.37
N ARG A 240 5.54 9.58 7.63
CA ARG A 240 5.27 8.86 6.39
C ARG A 240 5.14 9.83 5.25
N VAL A 241 5.86 9.57 4.16
CA VAL A 241 5.66 10.22 2.86
C VAL A 241 5.09 9.18 1.93
N GLU A 242 3.94 9.44 1.32
CA GLU A 242 3.24 8.50 0.46
C GLU A 242 2.86 9.14 -0.88
N ILE A 243 3.09 8.43 -1.97
CA ILE A 243 2.62 8.82 -3.30
C ILE A 243 1.10 8.67 -3.38
N HIS A 244 0.44 9.75 -3.76
CA HIS A 244 -1.00 9.82 -3.89
C HIS A 244 -1.42 9.57 -5.34
N THR A 245 -1.24 10.56 -6.22
CA THR A 245 -1.47 10.41 -7.66
C THR A 245 -0.22 9.83 -8.32
N PRO A 246 -0.33 8.75 -9.12
CA PRO A 246 0.82 8.09 -9.73
C PRO A 246 1.31 8.84 -10.98
N GLY A 247 2.45 8.40 -11.50
CA GLY A 247 3.01 8.86 -12.77
C GLY A 247 4.44 9.38 -12.62
N PRO A 248 4.96 10.08 -13.64
CA PRO A 248 6.30 10.63 -13.58
C PRO A 248 6.38 11.88 -12.70
N ALA A 249 7.60 12.32 -12.38
CA ALA A 249 7.85 13.60 -11.73
C ALA A 249 7.14 14.76 -12.46
N ASN A 250 6.70 15.76 -11.71
CA ASN A 250 5.82 16.86 -12.10
C ASN A 250 4.36 16.47 -12.40
N THR A 251 4.05 15.19 -12.61
CA THR A 251 2.67 14.68 -12.72
C THR A 251 2.22 14.08 -11.40
N ALA A 252 3.04 13.21 -10.82
CA ALA A 252 2.76 12.57 -9.54
C ALA A 252 2.60 13.59 -8.41
N THR A 253 1.81 13.20 -7.41
CA THR A 253 1.65 13.93 -6.16
C THR A 253 1.93 13.05 -4.97
N PHE A 254 2.27 13.65 -3.84
CA PHE A 254 2.48 12.95 -2.59
C PHE A 254 1.75 13.65 -1.44
N LYS A 255 1.52 12.91 -0.38
CA LYS A 255 0.95 13.35 0.90
C LYS A 255 1.87 12.87 2.01
N TRP A 256 1.77 13.47 3.19
CA TRP A 256 2.57 13.01 4.33
C TRP A 256 1.79 13.12 5.63
N SER A 257 2.18 12.30 6.60
CA SER A 257 1.66 12.30 7.97
C SER A 257 2.83 12.22 8.95
N ARG A 258 2.70 12.86 10.11
CA ARG A 258 3.71 12.79 11.18
C ARG A 258 3.67 11.48 11.98
N ASP A 259 2.52 10.82 11.97
CA ASP A 259 2.15 9.67 12.79
C ASP A 259 1.95 8.39 11.95
N ASN A 260 2.71 8.26 10.86
CA ASN A 260 2.61 7.17 9.89
C ASN A 260 1.19 6.87 9.40
N ALA A 261 0.38 7.93 9.29
CA ALA A 261 -1.02 7.93 8.89
C ALA A 261 -1.89 6.98 9.75
N THR A 262 -1.65 6.97 11.06
CA THR A 262 -2.39 6.13 12.02
C THR A 262 -3.69 6.77 12.50
N VAL A 263 -3.87 8.09 12.30
CA VAL A 263 -5.08 8.79 12.75
C VAL A 263 -6.25 8.54 11.79
N LEU A 264 -7.18 7.70 12.22
CA LEU A 264 -8.35 7.25 11.47
C LEU A 264 -9.66 7.62 12.19
N PHE A 265 -10.70 7.92 11.41
CA PHE A 265 -12.05 8.19 11.91
C PHE A 265 -13.08 7.33 11.16
N PRO A 266 -13.63 6.28 11.79
CA PRO A 266 -14.61 5.41 11.14
C PRO A 266 -15.85 6.20 10.71
N ILE A 267 -16.30 6.00 9.47
CA ILE A 267 -17.48 6.66 8.89
C ILE A 267 -18.70 5.80 9.19
N ARG A 268 -19.69 6.37 9.89
CA ARG A 268 -21.01 5.74 10.06
C ARG A 268 -21.90 5.98 8.86
N THR A 269 -21.95 7.21 8.36
CA THR A 269 -22.69 7.57 7.15
C THR A 269 -21.98 8.71 6.43
N LEU A 270 -22.07 8.73 5.10
CA LEU A 270 -21.58 9.82 4.29
C LEU A 270 -22.61 10.13 3.21
N ASN A 271 -23.04 11.39 3.12
CA ASN A 271 -23.96 11.86 2.08
C ASN A 271 -23.50 13.23 1.57
N GLY A 272 -23.09 13.28 0.30
CA GLY A 272 -22.44 14.45 -0.27
C GLY A 272 -21.18 14.83 0.52
N ALA A 273 -21.14 16.05 1.03
CA ALA A 273 -20.01 16.57 1.82
C ALA A 273 -20.13 16.29 3.34
N THR A 274 -21.24 15.73 3.81
CA THR A 274 -21.51 15.57 5.24
C THR A 274 -21.19 14.14 5.68
N VAL A 275 -20.25 14.02 6.61
CA VAL A 275 -19.80 12.77 7.21
C VAL A 275 -20.29 12.71 8.65
N THR A 276 -20.91 11.59 9.03
CA THR A 276 -21.17 11.26 10.43
C THR A 276 -20.20 10.17 10.84
N LEU A 277 -19.39 10.44 11.86
CA LEU A 277 -18.39 9.50 12.38
C LEU A 277 -19.02 8.50 13.35
N ASP A 278 -18.48 7.28 13.40
CA ASP A 278 -18.89 6.31 14.41
C ASP A 278 -18.20 6.55 15.76
N SER A 279 -16.95 7.01 15.72
CA SER A 279 -16.14 7.43 16.87
C SER A 279 -15.09 8.47 16.48
N LEU A 280 -14.59 9.21 17.48
CA LEU A 280 -13.39 10.05 17.33
C LEU A 280 -12.11 9.22 17.52
N SER A 281 -10.96 9.80 17.14
CA SER A 281 -9.64 9.23 17.45
C SER A 281 -9.39 9.17 18.97
N ARG A 282 -8.34 8.43 19.33
CA ARG A 282 -7.91 8.06 20.68
C ARG A 282 -7.79 9.25 21.64
N ASP A 283 -7.43 10.44 21.14
CA ASP A 283 -7.22 11.65 21.92
C ASP A 283 -7.89 12.91 21.32
N ASN A 284 -8.42 13.79 22.19
CA ASN A 284 -8.93 15.11 21.81
C ASN A 284 -7.86 16.02 21.14
N VAL A 285 -6.56 15.72 21.33
CA VAL A 285 -5.44 16.44 20.72
C VAL A 285 -5.25 16.05 19.24
N GLU A 286 -5.73 14.87 18.84
CA GLU A 286 -5.70 14.40 17.46
C GLU A 286 -7.00 14.67 16.70
N SER A 287 -7.86 15.53 17.25
CA SER A 287 -9.16 15.87 16.66
C SER A 287 -9.03 16.40 15.23
N LEU A 288 -10.05 16.18 14.41
CA LEU A 288 -10.13 16.77 13.07
C LEU A 288 -10.34 18.27 13.20
N GLU A 289 -9.30 19.04 12.88
CA GLU A 289 -9.35 20.49 12.87
C GLU A 289 -9.71 21.04 11.49
N GLN A 290 -10.14 22.30 11.47
CA GLN A 290 -10.38 23.02 10.24
C GLN A 290 -9.14 23.03 9.33
N ASN A 291 -9.34 22.80 8.03
CA ASN A 291 -8.32 22.71 6.98
C ASN A 291 -7.35 21.52 7.09
N ASN A 292 -7.56 20.59 8.02
CA ASN A 292 -6.88 19.29 7.95
C ASN A 292 -7.26 18.59 6.65
N TRP A 293 -6.28 17.92 6.04
CA TRP A 293 -6.52 17.07 4.88
C TRP A 293 -6.96 15.70 5.33
N VAL A 294 -7.98 15.17 4.67
CA VAL A 294 -8.49 13.82 4.89
C VAL A 294 -8.72 13.11 3.58
N GLU A 295 -8.55 11.81 3.60
CA GLU A 295 -8.89 10.90 2.51
C GLU A 295 -10.02 9.99 2.95
N ILE A 296 -11.03 9.81 2.09
CA ILE A 296 -12.07 8.81 2.30
C ILE A 296 -11.53 7.48 1.77
N VAL A 297 -11.38 6.52 2.66
CA VAL A 297 -10.82 5.20 2.38
C VAL A 297 -11.85 4.14 2.79
N ASP A 298 -11.90 3.05 2.04
CA ASP A 298 -12.68 1.86 2.33
C ASP A 298 -11.92 0.62 1.85
N ASP A 299 -12.43 -0.56 2.14
CA ASP A 299 -11.77 -1.82 1.77
C ASP A 299 -11.50 -1.95 0.28
N ASP A 300 -12.46 -1.58 -0.57
CA ASP A 300 -12.36 -1.76 -2.02
C ASP A 300 -11.26 -0.86 -2.59
N ILE A 301 -11.16 0.39 -2.12
CA ILE A 301 -10.10 1.34 -2.50
C ILE A 301 -8.71 0.80 -2.13
N VAL A 302 -8.57 0.27 -0.91
CA VAL A 302 -7.29 -0.31 -0.45
C VAL A 302 -6.93 -1.55 -1.27
N LEU A 303 -7.89 -2.42 -1.55
CA LEU A 303 -7.72 -3.66 -2.29
C LEU A 303 -7.45 -3.45 -3.80
N GLU A 304 -7.90 -2.33 -4.35
CA GLU A 304 -7.58 -1.92 -5.73
C GLU A 304 -6.22 -1.22 -5.85
N GLY A 305 -5.64 -0.78 -4.72
CA GLY A 305 -4.42 0.03 -4.72
C GLY A 305 -4.62 1.42 -5.33
N SER A 306 -5.85 1.95 -5.24
CA SER A 306 -6.23 3.25 -5.79
C SER A 306 -6.12 4.35 -4.71
N ALA A 307 -6.09 5.61 -5.16
CA ALA A 307 -6.12 6.78 -4.30
C ALA A 307 -7.35 7.61 -4.62
N ASN A 308 -8.10 7.96 -3.59
CA ASN A 308 -9.31 8.78 -3.72
C ASN A 308 -9.01 10.26 -3.63
N GLN A 309 -9.96 11.10 -4.02
CA GLN A 309 -9.84 12.54 -3.85
C GLN A 309 -9.53 12.90 -2.37
N LEU A 310 -8.55 13.79 -2.16
CA LEU A 310 -8.31 14.40 -0.86
C LEU A 310 -9.29 15.54 -0.63
N PHE A 311 -9.81 15.62 0.59
CA PHE A 311 -10.73 16.66 1.03
C PHE A 311 -10.13 17.46 2.17
N GLN A 312 -10.56 18.71 2.33
CA GLN A 312 -10.25 19.49 3.52
C GLN A 312 -11.46 19.54 4.44
N VAL A 313 -11.20 19.46 5.74
CA VAL A 313 -12.23 19.67 6.77
C VAL A 313 -12.67 21.14 6.77
N GLU A 314 -13.97 21.40 6.68
CA GLU A 314 -14.51 22.76 6.59
C GLU A 314 -14.49 23.50 7.93
N ALA A 315 -14.79 22.79 9.01
CA ALA A 315 -14.79 23.27 10.39
C ALA A 315 -14.39 22.13 11.33
N ALA A 316 -13.84 22.47 12.49
CA ALA A 316 -13.48 21.48 13.49
C ALA A 316 -14.68 20.58 13.85
N VAL A 317 -14.41 19.29 14.08
CA VAL A 317 -15.45 18.30 14.42
C VAL A 317 -16.14 18.68 15.72
N ASP A 318 -17.48 18.63 15.73
CA ASP A 318 -18.25 18.75 16.96
C ASP A 318 -18.32 17.36 17.63
N PRO A 319 -17.72 17.19 18.83
CA PRO A 319 -17.65 15.90 19.50
C PRO A 319 -19.01 15.39 20.00
N VAL A 320 -20.04 16.24 20.04
CA VAL A 320 -21.40 15.85 20.42
C VAL A 320 -22.16 15.31 19.22
N THR A 321 -22.11 16.00 18.08
CA THR A 321 -22.84 15.59 16.88
C THR A 321 -22.09 14.55 16.05
N MET A 322 -20.77 14.45 16.19
CA MET A 322 -19.89 13.58 15.38
C MET A 322 -19.96 13.90 13.88
N ILE A 323 -20.34 15.13 13.54
CA ILE A 323 -20.48 15.58 12.15
C ILE A 323 -19.21 16.29 11.71
N VAL A 324 -18.73 15.90 10.53
CA VAL A 324 -17.66 16.57 9.80
C VAL A 324 -18.19 16.98 8.43
N THR A 325 -17.97 18.24 8.07
CA THR A 325 -18.28 18.73 6.72
C THR A 325 -16.99 18.87 5.93
N LEU A 326 -16.98 18.32 4.71
CA LEU A 326 -15.83 18.33 3.81
C LEU A 326 -15.98 19.44 2.75
N LYS A 327 -14.90 20.17 2.50
CA LYS A 327 -14.82 21.09 1.36
C LYS A 327 -14.70 20.27 0.07
N LEU A 328 -15.71 20.35 -0.78
CA LEU A 328 -15.66 19.75 -2.11
C LEU A 328 -14.77 20.59 -3.02
N PRO A 329 -13.69 20.03 -3.61
CA PRO A 329 -12.88 20.75 -4.58
C PRO A 329 -13.73 21.15 -5.80
N ASN A 330 -13.46 22.31 -6.38
CA ASN A 330 -14.21 22.80 -7.54
C ASN A 330 -14.12 21.80 -8.70
N GLY A 331 -15.28 21.29 -9.15
CA GLY A 331 -15.35 20.33 -10.25
C GLY A 331 -15.06 18.88 -9.86
N ALA A 332 -14.80 18.59 -8.58
CA ALA A 332 -14.70 17.21 -8.09
C ALA A 332 -16.06 16.52 -8.14
N ALA A 333 -16.03 15.21 -8.41
CA ALA A 333 -17.20 14.36 -8.25
C ALA A 333 -17.61 14.30 -6.76
N GLN A 334 -18.90 14.06 -6.52
CA GLN A 334 -19.36 13.77 -5.16
C GLN A 334 -18.73 12.45 -4.69
N PRO A 335 -18.29 12.37 -3.43
CA PRO A 335 -17.80 11.11 -2.88
C PRO A 335 -18.92 10.05 -2.84
N HIS A 336 -18.50 8.80 -2.79
CA HIS A 336 -19.42 7.67 -2.67
C HIS A 336 -20.29 7.79 -1.40
N THR A 337 -21.58 7.49 -1.50
CA THR A 337 -22.50 7.56 -0.36
C THR A 337 -22.39 6.29 0.49
N TYR A 338 -22.02 6.42 1.76
CA TYR A 338 -21.99 5.32 2.71
C TYR A 338 -23.20 5.34 3.64
N LYS A 339 -23.74 4.17 3.92
CA LYS A 339 -24.83 3.98 4.89
C LYS A 339 -24.29 3.37 6.17
N LYS A 340 -25.10 3.42 7.23
CA LYS A 340 -24.79 2.73 8.47
C LYS A 340 -24.65 1.23 8.18
N ASP A 341 -23.64 0.61 8.79
CA ASP A 341 -23.34 -0.82 8.69
C ASP A 341 -22.93 -1.25 7.26
N ASP A 342 -22.29 -0.34 6.49
CA ASP A 342 -21.71 -0.65 5.18
C ASP A 342 -20.57 -1.67 5.30
N SER A 343 -20.60 -2.70 4.46
CA SER A 343 -19.63 -3.80 4.46
C SER A 343 -18.23 -3.45 3.93
N ARG A 344 -17.97 -2.20 3.53
CA ARG A 344 -16.64 -1.73 3.07
C ARG A 344 -15.81 -1.08 4.17
N HIS A 345 -16.34 -0.98 5.38
CA HIS A 345 -15.67 -0.37 6.53
C HIS A 345 -15.05 1.02 6.22
N PRO A 346 -15.84 2.00 5.75
CA PRO A 346 -15.31 3.29 5.34
C PRO A 346 -14.76 4.09 6.54
N PHE A 347 -13.68 4.84 6.32
CA PHE A 347 -13.09 5.74 7.30
C PHE A 347 -12.44 6.98 6.66
N LEU A 348 -12.28 8.05 7.43
CA LEU A 348 -11.42 9.16 7.09
C LEU A 348 -10.00 8.89 7.61
N ARG A 349 -9.00 9.04 6.76
CA ARG A 349 -7.58 9.04 7.16
C ARG A 349 -7.04 10.47 7.12
N ARG A 350 -6.43 10.92 8.21
CA ARG A 350 -5.85 12.28 8.31
C ARG A 350 -4.47 12.35 7.65
N TRP A 351 -4.19 13.47 7.01
CA TRP A 351 -2.88 13.83 6.45
C TRP A 351 -2.47 15.24 6.90
N ASP A 352 -1.16 15.45 7.09
CA ASP A 352 -0.60 16.66 7.70
C ASP A 352 -0.02 17.65 6.67
N HIS A 353 0.03 17.28 5.39
CA HIS A 353 0.63 18.13 4.37
C HIS A 353 -0.16 19.44 4.18
N GLN A 354 0.55 20.55 4.04
CA GLN A 354 -0.05 21.86 3.81
C GLN A 354 0.72 22.62 2.73
N ALA A 355 0.01 23.53 2.04
CA ALA A 355 0.67 24.44 1.11
C ALA A 355 1.63 25.36 1.87
N GLY A 356 2.80 25.64 1.30
CA GLY A 356 3.82 26.48 1.92
C GLY A 356 4.59 27.32 0.91
N ALA A 357 5.35 28.29 1.42
CA ALA A 357 6.15 29.18 0.58
C ALA A 357 7.33 28.44 -0.07
N SER A 358 7.40 28.43 -1.40
CA SER A 358 8.39 27.68 -2.18
C SER A 358 9.84 28.09 -1.90
N ASN A 359 10.08 29.37 -1.58
CA ASN A 359 11.40 29.87 -1.21
C ASN A 359 11.95 29.31 0.11
N ARG A 360 11.12 28.62 0.91
CA ARG A 360 11.52 27.89 2.12
C ARG A 360 11.39 26.36 1.97
N GLY A 361 11.24 25.88 0.73
CA GLY A 361 10.96 24.46 0.45
C GLY A 361 9.52 24.04 0.73
N GLY A 362 8.59 24.99 0.88
CA GLY A 362 7.18 24.68 1.13
C GLY A 362 6.50 23.96 -0.04
N LEU A 363 5.43 23.21 0.26
CA LEU A 363 4.74 22.37 -0.71
C LEU A 363 3.82 23.20 -1.62
N SER A 364 3.73 22.81 -2.88
CA SER A 364 2.73 23.33 -3.83
C SER A 364 1.70 22.24 -4.11
N LEU A 365 0.44 22.48 -3.74
CA LEU A 365 -0.63 21.48 -3.90
C LEU A 365 -1.27 21.55 -5.29
N LYS A 366 -1.67 20.40 -5.85
CA LYS A 366 -2.44 20.29 -7.09
C LYS A 366 -3.95 20.23 -6.81
N GLY A 367 -4.75 20.17 -7.88
CA GLY A 367 -6.20 20.08 -7.81
C GLY A 367 -6.73 18.80 -7.12
N ASP A 368 -5.92 17.75 -7.07
CA ASP A 368 -6.20 16.51 -6.30
C ASP A 368 -5.96 16.70 -4.78
N GLY A 369 -5.44 17.86 -4.35
CA GLY A 369 -5.08 18.14 -2.95
C GLY A 369 -3.70 17.62 -2.53
N GLY A 370 -3.02 16.84 -3.37
CA GLY A 370 -1.68 16.30 -3.10
C GLY A 370 -0.57 17.32 -3.40
N ALA A 371 0.56 17.19 -2.71
CA ALA A 371 1.75 17.99 -2.97
C ALA A 371 2.42 17.56 -4.29
N THR A 372 2.75 18.52 -5.15
CA THR A 372 3.41 18.27 -6.43
C THR A 372 4.79 17.66 -6.20
N LEU A 373 5.02 16.47 -6.78
CA LEU A 373 6.33 15.82 -6.75
C LEU A 373 7.23 16.39 -7.83
N LYS A 374 8.43 16.84 -7.43
CA LYS A 374 9.53 17.25 -8.29
C LYS A 374 10.80 16.59 -7.77
N GLU A 375 11.58 16.12 -8.71
CA GLU A 375 12.89 15.57 -8.40
C GLU A 375 13.91 16.69 -8.18
N ASP A 376 15.00 16.36 -7.48
CA ASP A 376 16.12 17.28 -7.22
C ASP A 376 15.70 18.57 -6.49
N THR A 377 14.59 18.53 -5.77
CA THR A 377 14.03 19.66 -5.01
C THR A 377 13.84 19.26 -3.55
N TRP A 378 14.45 19.99 -2.63
CA TRP A 378 14.22 19.80 -1.20
C TRP A 378 12.87 20.39 -0.79
N TYR A 379 12.02 19.56 -0.23
CA TYR A 379 10.78 19.92 0.41
C TYR A 379 10.98 19.98 1.92
N THR A 380 10.44 21.01 2.56
CA THR A 380 10.35 21.12 4.02
C THR A 380 8.96 20.64 4.43
N LEU A 381 8.89 19.60 5.27
CA LEU A 381 7.63 19.06 5.78
C LEU A 381 7.13 19.92 6.94
N GLU A 382 7.77 19.74 8.10
CA GLU A 382 7.60 20.56 9.30
C GLU A 382 8.83 20.41 10.19
N ASP A 383 8.98 21.29 11.20
CA ASP A 383 9.94 21.14 12.29
C ASP A 383 11.38 20.80 11.89
N GLY A 384 11.81 21.33 10.74
CA GLY A 384 13.16 21.16 10.21
C GLY A 384 13.36 19.88 9.41
N ILE A 385 12.36 19.00 9.27
CA ILE A 385 12.47 17.80 8.43
C ILE A 385 12.36 18.17 6.96
N GLN A 386 13.31 17.66 6.17
CA GLN A 386 13.33 17.83 4.73
C GLN A 386 13.43 16.49 4.01
N ILE A 387 12.79 16.43 2.84
CA ILE A 387 12.86 15.31 1.93
C ILE A 387 13.24 15.78 0.53
N GLN A 388 13.84 14.91 -0.25
CA GLN A 388 14.05 15.12 -1.68
C GLN A 388 13.82 13.82 -2.43
N PHE A 389 13.07 13.89 -3.53
CA PHE A 389 12.98 12.80 -4.49
C PHE A 389 14.19 12.85 -5.42
N GLN A 390 14.90 11.73 -5.55
CA GLN A 390 16.11 11.64 -6.34
C GLN A 390 15.79 11.84 -7.83
N LYS A 391 16.64 12.62 -8.50
CA LYS A 391 16.60 12.76 -9.96
C LYS A 391 16.87 11.44 -10.65
N ALA A 392 16.03 11.08 -11.61
CA ALA A 392 16.30 9.96 -12.50
C ALA A 392 17.60 10.19 -13.29
N ALA A 393 18.30 9.11 -13.63
CA ALA A 393 19.48 9.16 -14.50
C ALA A 393 19.13 9.74 -15.88
N ALA A 394 20.14 10.27 -16.59
CA ALA A 394 19.95 10.73 -17.96
C ALA A 394 19.36 9.59 -18.81
N ASP A 395 18.33 9.90 -19.60
CA ASP A 395 17.55 8.96 -20.43
C ASP A 395 16.59 8.00 -19.69
N GLN A 396 16.45 8.16 -18.37
CA GLN A 396 15.46 7.46 -17.56
C GLN A 396 14.43 8.43 -16.98
N GLN A 397 13.31 7.88 -16.56
CA GLN A 397 12.25 8.62 -15.86
C GLN A 397 11.74 7.71 -14.75
N HIS A 398 11.67 8.20 -13.51
CA HIS A 398 11.03 7.43 -12.46
C HIS A 398 9.52 7.34 -12.68
N GLN A 399 8.94 6.20 -12.31
CA GLN A 399 7.51 5.98 -12.21
C GLN A 399 7.14 5.88 -10.73
N TYR A 400 6.40 6.87 -10.25
CA TYR A 400 5.86 6.88 -8.89
C TYR A 400 4.51 6.18 -8.90
N ARG A 401 4.29 5.24 -8.00
CA ARG A 401 3.03 4.49 -7.91
C ARG A 401 2.25 4.93 -6.70
N THR A 402 0.92 4.97 -6.83
CA THR A 402 0.03 5.16 -5.68
C THR A 402 0.38 4.17 -4.58
N GLY A 403 0.46 4.68 -3.35
CA GLY A 403 0.80 3.89 -2.18
C GLY A 403 2.29 3.61 -1.98
N ASP A 404 3.19 3.94 -2.93
CA ASP A 404 4.63 3.93 -2.67
C ASP A 404 4.92 4.86 -1.48
N TYR A 405 5.61 4.36 -0.45
CA TYR A 405 5.85 5.16 0.76
C TYR A 405 7.25 5.02 1.37
N TRP A 406 7.60 6.04 2.16
CA TRP A 406 8.79 6.06 3.00
C TRP A 406 8.43 6.39 4.43
N ILE A 407 9.05 5.70 5.37
CA ILE A 407 8.96 5.97 6.79
C ILE A 407 10.26 6.64 7.25
N ILE A 408 10.15 7.72 8.02
CA ILE A 408 11.26 8.56 8.45
C ILE A 408 11.12 8.79 9.97
N PRO A 409 11.79 7.96 10.80
CA PRO A 409 11.77 8.16 12.24
C PRO A 409 12.52 9.43 12.62
N ALA A 410 11.91 10.34 13.36
CA ALA A 410 12.54 11.54 13.91
C ALA A 410 12.74 11.41 15.42
N ARG A 411 13.87 11.90 15.92
CA ARG A 411 14.24 11.79 17.34
C ARG A 411 14.60 13.13 17.95
N THR A 412 13.90 13.48 19.02
CA THR A 412 14.16 14.70 19.79
C THR A 412 15.56 14.69 20.38
N GLU A 413 15.99 13.55 20.94
CA GLU A 413 17.30 13.42 21.60
C GLU A 413 18.47 13.73 20.65
N THR A 414 18.38 13.30 19.39
CA THR A 414 19.42 13.57 18.39
C THR A 414 19.20 14.86 17.61
N GLY A 415 18.00 15.46 17.71
CA GLY A 415 17.59 16.59 16.88
C GLY A 415 17.62 16.26 15.38
N ASP A 416 17.44 14.99 14.99
CA ASP A 416 17.60 14.56 13.59
C ASP A 416 16.69 13.37 13.26
N VAL A 417 16.65 13.02 11.98
CA VAL A 417 16.01 11.81 11.46
C VAL A 417 16.97 10.62 11.50
N VAL A 418 16.43 9.43 11.75
CA VAL A 418 17.15 8.16 11.63
C VAL A 418 17.10 7.74 10.17
N TRP A 419 18.07 8.22 9.39
CA TRP A 419 18.14 7.96 7.94
C TRP A 419 19.55 7.49 7.53
N PRO A 420 19.67 6.53 6.58
CA PRO A 420 20.98 6.13 6.07
C PRO A 420 21.73 7.30 5.44
N SER A 421 23.01 7.49 5.81
CA SER A 421 23.84 8.57 5.30
C SER A 421 25.30 8.14 5.10
N ASP A 422 25.99 8.80 4.18
CA ASP A 422 27.44 8.73 3.98
C ASP A 422 28.05 10.10 4.25
N ALA A 423 28.94 10.21 5.25
CA ALA A 423 29.56 11.46 5.67
C ALA A 423 28.56 12.64 5.83
N ASN A 424 27.41 12.40 6.48
CA ASN A 424 26.27 13.34 6.66
C ASN A 424 25.48 13.69 5.38
N THR A 425 25.80 13.06 4.25
CA THR A 425 24.99 13.15 3.03
C THR A 425 23.95 12.02 3.09
N PRO A 426 22.64 12.33 3.11
CA PRO A 426 21.62 11.29 3.16
C PRO A 426 21.63 10.46 1.87
N ILE A 427 21.48 9.15 2.01
CA ILE A 427 21.47 8.20 0.90
C ILE A 427 20.02 7.99 0.47
N ALA A 428 19.73 8.11 -0.83
CA ALA A 428 18.41 7.84 -1.36
C ALA A 428 18.01 6.37 -1.15
N GLN A 429 16.79 6.14 -0.67
CA GLN A 429 16.22 4.81 -0.41
C GLN A 429 15.04 4.54 -1.34
N PRO A 430 14.83 3.28 -1.77
CA PRO A 430 13.61 2.88 -2.46
C PRO A 430 12.40 2.98 -1.51
N PRO A 431 11.16 2.99 -2.03
CA PRO A 431 9.98 2.97 -1.18
C PRO A 431 9.89 1.63 -0.43
N HIS A 432 9.39 1.66 0.81
CA HIS A 432 9.27 0.48 1.69
C HIS A 432 8.11 -0.45 1.32
N GLY A 433 7.26 -0.06 0.39
CA GLY A 433 6.09 -0.82 -0.04
C GLY A 433 5.04 0.11 -0.66
N VAL A 434 3.86 -0.39 -1.01
CA VAL A 434 3.46 -1.82 -0.91
C VAL A 434 4.10 -2.66 -2.03
N GLU A 435 4.66 -3.80 -1.66
CA GLU A 435 5.26 -4.74 -2.61
C GLU A 435 4.26 -5.84 -3.01
N HIS A 436 4.00 -5.92 -4.30
CA HIS A 436 3.14 -6.92 -4.93
C HIS A 436 3.96 -7.99 -5.66
N HIS A 437 3.57 -9.24 -5.52
CA HIS A 437 4.16 -10.41 -6.13
C HIS A 437 3.16 -11.03 -7.11
N TYR A 438 3.65 -11.51 -8.24
CA TYR A 438 2.78 -11.91 -9.34
C TYR A 438 3.10 -13.31 -9.83
N ALA A 439 2.08 -14.11 -10.12
CA ALA A 439 2.23 -15.42 -10.76
C ALA A 439 1.26 -15.60 -11.94
N PRO A 440 1.69 -16.18 -13.07
CA PRO A 440 0.77 -16.55 -14.13
C PRO A 440 -0.04 -17.78 -13.69
N LEU A 441 -1.35 -17.75 -13.91
CA LEU A 441 -2.23 -18.90 -13.60
C LEU A 441 -2.71 -19.59 -14.87
N ALA A 442 -3.26 -18.83 -15.82
CA ALA A 442 -3.74 -19.41 -17.07
C ALA A 442 -3.76 -18.39 -18.21
N PHE A 443 -3.73 -18.89 -19.45
CA PHE A 443 -4.00 -18.08 -20.64
C PHE A 443 -5.25 -18.60 -21.35
N VAL A 444 -6.18 -17.69 -21.66
CA VAL A 444 -7.41 -18.00 -22.39
C VAL A 444 -7.28 -17.44 -23.81
N PRO A 445 -7.03 -18.29 -24.82
CA PRO A 445 -6.79 -17.82 -26.19
C PRO A 445 -8.07 -17.44 -26.93
N ASP A 446 -9.14 -18.20 -26.74
CA ASP A 446 -10.42 -18.07 -27.44
C ASP A 446 -11.57 -18.74 -26.65
N LEU A 447 -12.79 -18.72 -27.21
CA LEU A 447 -14.00 -19.25 -26.57
C LEU A 447 -14.15 -20.78 -26.61
N THR A 448 -13.30 -21.49 -27.36
CA THR A 448 -13.42 -22.92 -27.68
C THR A 448 -12.27 -23.76 -27.12
N THR A 449 -11.06 -23.22 -27.08
CA THR A 449 -9.86 -23.88 -26.58
C THR A 449 -9.82 -23.83 -25.06
N GLU A 450 -9.46 -24.94 -24.41
CA GLU A 450 -9.30 -24.96 -22.95
C GLU A 450 -8.19 -24.00 -22.50
N PRO A 451 -8.32 -23.35 -21.32
CA PRO A 451 -7.27 -22.48 -20.80
C PRO A 451 -5.93 -23.19 -20.72
N THR A 452 -4.87 -22.56 -21.24
CA THR A 452 -3.51 -23.07 -21.06
C THR A 452 -3.10 -22.85 -19.61
N ASP A 453 -2.87 -23.95 -18.87
CA ASP A 453 -2.38 -23.90 -17.50
C ASP A 453 -0.93 -23.38 -17.46
N LEU A 454 -0.70 -22.28 -16.76
CA LEU A 454 0.61 -21.65 -16.57
C LEU A 454 1.16 -21.86 -15.15
N ARG A 455 0.41 -22.54 -14.29
CA ARG A 455 0.81 -22.80 -12.90
C ARG A 455 1.97 -23.77 -12.83
N ARG A 456 2.71 -23.68 -11.73
CA ARG A 456 3.69 -24.71 -11.33
C ARG A 456 3.07 -25.60 -10.29
N THR A 457 3.13 -26.91 -10.52
CA THR A 457 2.63 -27.88 -9.56
C THR A 457 3.76 -28.39 -8.68
N ILE A 458 3.62 -28.20 -7.37
CA ILE A 458 4.49 -28.82 -6.36
C ILE A 458 4.20 -30.32 -6.40
N LYS A 459 5.18 -31.10 -6.85
CA LYS A 459 5.12 -32.55 -6.74
C LYS A 459 5.32 -32.90 -5.26
N ARG A 460 4.28 -33.41 -4.60
CA ARG A 460 4.48 -34.08 -3.32
C ARG A 460 5.46 -35.23 -3.57
N ALA A 461 6.53 -35.32 -2.77
CA ALA A 461 7.31 -36.54 -2.69
C ALA A 461 6.35 -37.62 -2.19
N LEU A 462 5.79 -38.40 -3.12
CA LEU A 462 5.08 -39.61 -2.78
C LEU A 462 6.13 -40.53 -2.17
N ASN A 463 6.05 -40.75 -0.86
CA ASN A 463 6.62 -41.97 -0.31
C ASN A 463 5.73 -43.10 -0.85
N GLU A 464 6.21 -43.77 -1.89
CA GLU A 464 5.75 -45.12 -2.20
C GLU A 464 6.04 -45.96 -0.94
N ALA A 465 4.98 -46.39 -0.27
CA ALA A 465 5.01 -47.35 0.82
C ALA A 465 4.20 -48.58 0.42
#